data_AF-A0A5K0XFP7-F1
#
_entry.id   AF-A0A5K0XFP7-F1
#
_cell.length_a   1.000
_cell.length_b   1.000
_cell.length_c   1.000
_cell.angle_alpha   90.00
_cell.angle_beta   90.00
_cell.angle_gamma   90.00
#
_symmetry.space_group_name_H-M   'P 1'
#
loop_
_entity.id
_entity.type
_entity.pdbx_description
1 polymer ?
#
loop_
_entity_poly.entity_id
_entity_poly.type
_entity_poly.pdbx_seq_one_letter_code
_entity_poly.pdbx_strand_id
1 'polypeptide(L)' 'MARNKGFLPSGPADIALQRKQIRAIIDSLFPACTEPDPDSGSPFRAQAIIANPPAY' A
#
# COMPACT_ATOMS: atom_id res chain seq x y z
N MET A 1 22.24 -3.95 14.86
CA MET A 1 21.40 -2.85 14.32
C MET A 1 20.81 -3.33 13.00
N ALA A 2 19.48 -3.38 12.85
CA ALA A 2 18.88 -3.78 11.58
C ALA A 2 19.30 -2.79 10.49
N ARG A 3 19.88 -3.28 9.39
CA ARG A 3 20.35 -2.44 8.28
C ARG A 3 19.22 -1.84 7.46
N ASN A 4 17.99 -2.34 7.63
CA ASN A 4 16.81 -1.89 6.90
C ASN A 4 15.89 -1.13 7.87
N LYS A 5 15.69 0.17 7.62
CA LYS A 5 14.83 1.03 8.45
C LYS A 5 13.34 0.65 8.36
N GLY A 6 12.94 -0.12 7.35
CA GLY A 6 11.53 -0.41 7.08
C GLY A 6 10.73 0.87 6.75
N PHE A 7 9.40 0.75 6.69
CA PHE A 7 8.50 1.86 6.38
C PHE A 7 8.04 2.63 7.62
N LEU A 8 8.29 2.09 8.81
CA LEU A 8 7.87 2.71 10.06
C LEU A 8 8.87 3.79 10.50
N PRO A 9 8.40 4.93 11.01
CA PRO A 9 9.27 5.94 11.58
C PRO A 9 10.07 5.41 12.76
N SER A 10 11.39 5.56 12.67
CA SER A 10 12.31 5.31 13.78
C SER A 10 12.39 6.50 14.74
N GLY A 11 11.91 7.68 14.33
CA GLY A 11 11.85 8.89 15.15
C GLY A 11 11.19 10.08 14.45
N PRO A 12 10.93 11.20 15.16
CA PRO A 12 10.17 12.33 14.63
C PRO A 12 10.77 12.96 13.36
N ALA A 13 12.11 12.97 13.25
CA ALA A 13 12.81 13.54 12.10
C ALA A 13 12.56 12.77 10.79
N ASP A 14 12.27 11.46 10.86
CA ASP A 14 12.06 10.62 9.69
C ASP A 14 10.63 10.73 9.12
N ILE A 15 9.68 11.27 9.90
CA ILE A 15 8.23 11.28 9.58
C ILE A 15 7.96 11.97 8.24
N ALA A 16 8.55 13.13 7.99
CA ALA A 16 8.27 13.90 6.78
C ALA A 16 8.74 13.17 5.51
N LEU A 17 9.92 12.57 5.56
CA LEU A 17 10.49 11.81 4.44
C LEU A 17 9.68 10.54 4.19
N GLN A 18 9.41 9.76 5.23
CA GLN A 18 8.69 8.49 5.08
C GLN A 18 7.25 8.69 4.65
N ARG A 19 6.55 9.74 5.10
CA ARG A 19 5.21 10.07 4.59
C ARG A 19 5.21 10.34 3.08
N LYS A 20 6.23 11.04 2.57
CA LYS A 20 6.39 11.25 1.13
C LYS A 20 6.63 9.93 0.39
N GLN A 21 7.46 9.05 0.94
CA GLN A 21 7.72 7.73 0.36
C GLN A 21 6.48 6.84 0.34
N ILE A 22 5.74 6.77 1.45
CA ILE A 22 4.48 6.02 1.56
C ILE A 22 3.47 6.54 0.53
N ARG A 23 3.32 7.86 0.43
CA ARG A 23 2.44 8.47 -0.58
C ARG A 23 2.84 8.07 -2.00
N ALA A 24 4.13 8.16 -2.33
CA ALA A 24 4.62 7.76 -3.65
C ALA A 24 4.34 6.27 -3.95
N ILE A 25 4.50 5.39 -2.96
CA ILE A 25 4.18 3.96 -3.10
C ILE A 25 2.69 3.77 -3.37
N ILE A 26 1.82 4.39 -2.56
CA ILE A 26 0.36 4.29 -2.74
C ILE A 26 -0.04 4.81 -4.12
N ASP A 27 0.39 6.01 -4.49
CA ASP A 27 0.05 6.63 -5.77
C ASP A 27 0.57 5.78 -6.95
N SER A 28 1.71 5.10 -6.80
CA SER A 28 2.25 4.19 -7.84
C SER A 28 1.50 2.87 -7.96
N LEU A 29 0.91 2.37 -6.87
CA LEU A 29 0.20 1.09 -6.84
C LEU A 29 -1.29 1.24 -7.09
N PHE A 30 -1.85 2.43 -6.87
CA PHE A 30 -3.28 2.69 -7.02
C PHE A 30 -3.84 2.29 -8.39
N PRO A 31 -3.18 2.61 -9.53
CA PRO A 31 -3.67 2.21 -10.84
C PRO A 31 -3.82 0.69 -10.98
N ALA A 32 -2.92 -0.10 -10.41
CA ALA A 32 -3.00 -1.57 -10.47
C ALA A 32 -4.23 -2.14 -9.74
N CYS A 33 -4.85 -1.36 -8.84
CA CYS A 33 -6.07 -1.75 -8.13
C CYS A 33 -7.35 -1.19 -8.77
N THR A 34 -7.25 -0.26 -9.72
CA THR A 34 -8.42 0.46 -10.27
C THR A 34 -8.53 0.41 -11.78
N GLU A 35 -7.41 0.26 -12.48
CA GLU A 35 -7.34 0.21 -13.93
C GLU A 35 -7.32 -1.24 -14.44
N PRO A 36 -7.76 -1.47 -15.69
CA PRO A 36 -7.61 -2.76 -16.33
C PRO A 36 -6.13 -3.14 -16.54
N ASP A 37 -5.86 -4.44 -16.61
CA ASP A 37 -4.56 -4.96 -16.99
C ASP A 37 -4.14 -4.41 -18.38
N PRO A 38 -2.93 -3.85 -18.53
CA PRO A 38 -2.52 -3.14 -19.74
C PRO A 38 -2.35 -4.06 -20.96
N ASP A 39 -2.08 -5.36 -20.75
CA ASP A 39 -1.85 -6.32 -21.82
C ASP A 39 -3.16 -6.99 -22.29
N SER A 40 -4.06 -7.33 -21.38
CA SER A 40 -5.31 -8.06 -21.66
C SER A 40 -6.57 -7.19 -21.66
N GLY A 41 -6.52 -5.98 -21.07
CA GLY A 41 -7.69 -5.13 -20.85
C GLY A 41 -8.66 -5.67 -19.80
N SER A 42 -8.30 -6.72 -19.06
CA SER A 42 -9.16 -7.33 -18.05
C SER A 42 -9.30 -6.41 -16.83
N PRO A 43 -10.52 -6.12 -16.34
CA PRO A 43 -10.68 -5.26 -15.18
C PRO A 43 -10.12 -5.94 -13.92
N PHE A 44 -9.46 -5.16 -13.05
CA PHE A 44 -9.09 -5.63 -11.73
C PHE A 44 -10.34 -5.91 -10.89
N ARG A 45 -10.48 -7.14 -10.38
CA ARG A 45 -11.56 -7.53 -9.47
C ARG A 45 -10.95 -8.00 -8.15
N ALA A 46 -10.96 -7.12 -7.16
CA ALA A 46 -10.54 -7.47 -5.81
C ALA A 46 -11.41 -8.64 -5.29
N GLN A 47 -10.75 -9.71 -4.87
CA GLN A 47 -11.40 -10.77 -4.12
C GLN A 47 -11.64 -10.24 -2.70
N ALA A 48 -12.86 -9.81 -2.40
CA ALA A 48 -13.19 -9.37 -1.05
C ALA A 48 -13.26 -10.59 -0.13
N ILE A 49 -12.31 -10.71 0.79
CA ILE A 49 -12.45 -11.58 1.96
C ILE A 49 -13.25 -10.77 2.98
N ILE A 50 -14.55 -11.04 3.09
CA ILE A 50 -15.35 -10.54 4.20
C ILE A 50 -14.93 -11.34 5.42
N ALA A 51 -13.97 -10.83 6.19
CA ALA A 51 -13.71 -11.35 7.51
C ALA A 51 -14.99 -11.16 8.33
N ASN A 52 -15.53 -12.24 8.91
CA ASN A 52 -16.59 -12.10 9.90
C ASN A 52 -16.08 -11.15 10.98
N PRO A 53 -16.77 -10.03 11.25
CA PRO A 53 -16.38 -9.17 12.35
C PRO A 53 -16.30 -10.03 13.63
N PRO A 54 -15.26 -9.87 14.45
CA PRO A 54 -15.16 -10.63 15.69
C PRO A 54 -16.41 -10.35 16.51
N ALA A 55 -17.17 -11.42 16.83
CA ALA A 55 -18.26 -11.35 17.78
C ALA A 55 -17.62 -11.16 19.17
N TYR A 56 -17.61 -9.93 19.66
CA TYR A 56 -17.37 -9.60 21.06
C TYR A 56 -18.70 -9.35 21.74
#